data_AF-A0A2P8QLN8-F1
#
_entry.id   AF-A0A2P8QLN8-F1
#
_cell.length_a   1.000
_cell.length_b   1.000
_cell.length_c   1.000
_cell.angle_alpha   90.00
_cell.angle_beta   90.00
_cell.angle_gamma   90.00
#
_symmetry.space_group_name_H-M   'P 1'
#
loop_
_entity.id
_entity.type
_entity.pdbx_description
1 polymer ?
#
loop_
_entity_poly.entity_id
_entity_poly.type
_entity_poly.pdbx_seq_one_letter_code
_entity_poly.pdbx_strand_id
1 'polypeptide(L)'
;MPGKKGIPGQKGIQGQPEMYDEHKKRVNISLTPTAVERLDALAELMDVSRSELVEQVARGTIPLLTLEQTHRLGKSSALTKPRS
;
A
#
# COMPACT_ATOMS: atom_id res chain seq x y z
N MET A 1 3.87 4.54 41.30
CA MET A 1 3.62 4.81 39.87
C MET A 1 4.28 3.72 39.03
N PRO A 2 3.59 2.65 38.58
CA PRO A 2 4.22 1.67 37.70
C PRO A 2 4.11 2.12 36.23
N GLY A 3 5.25 2.18 35.53
CA GLY A 3 5.35 2.57 34.13
C GLY A 3 4.64 1.61 33.18
N LYS A 4 3.85 2.17 32.25
CA LYS A 4 3.15 1.42 31.19
C LYS A 4 4.18 0.82 30.22
N LYS A 5 4.16 -0.51 30.08
CA LYS A 5 4.91 -1.24 29.06
C LYS A 5 4.32 -0.89 27.69
N GLY A 6 5.15 -0.40 26.77
CA GLY A 6 4.76 -0.12 25.39
C GLY A 6 4.25 -1.37 24.68
N ILE A 7 3.26 -1.19 23.79
CA ILE A 7 2.61 -2.27 23.06
C ILE A 7 3.58 -2.77 21.98
N PRO A 8 3.83 -4.08 21.84
CA PRO A 8 4.68 -4.62 20.78
C PRO A 8 4.04 -4.32 19.41
N GLY A 9 4.71 -3.53 18.57
CA GLY A 9 4.24 -3.21 17.22
C GLY A 9 4.30 -1.72 16.84
N GLN A 10 4.50 -0.83 17.80
CA GLN A 10 4.73 0.59 17.52
C GLN A 10 6.22 0.89 17.48
N LYS A 11 6.77 0.90 16.27
CA LYS A 11 7.90 1.76 15.94
C LYS A 11 7.50 2.56 14.71
N GLY A 12 6.58 3.50 14.93
CA GLY A 12 6.42 4.63 14.02
C GLY A 12 7.79 5.30 13.93
N ILE A 13 8.30 5.41 12.71
CA ILE A 13 9.59 6.03 12.45
C ILE A 13 9.46 7.50 12.84
N GLN A 14 10.33 7.94 13.74
CA GLN A 14 10.33 9.29 14.29
C GLN A 14 10.54 10.30 13.15
N GLY A 15 9.47 11.01 12.74
CA GLY A 15 9.59 12.18 11.86
C GLY A 15 8.57 12.35 10.73
N GLN A 16 7.60 11.45 10.53
CA GLN A 16 6.57 11.62 9.48
C GLN A 16 5.16 11.52 10.07
N PRO A 17 4.22 12.39 9.66
CA PRO A 17 2.86 12.36 10.17
C PRO A 17 2.17 11.08 9.73
N GLU A 18 1.90 10.16 10.66
CA GLU A 18 1.01 9.02 10.44
C GLU A 18 -0.41 9.57 10.20
N MET A 19 -0.78 9.80 8.93
CA MET A 19 -2.04 10.45 8.57
C MET A 19 -3.22 9.46 8.42
N TYR A 20 -3.08 8.21 8.87
CA TYR A 20 -4.13 7.20 8.73
C TYR A 20 -4.31 6.40 10.02
N ASP A 21 -5.49 6.50 10.61
CA ASP A 21 -5.90 5.89 11.89
C ASP A 21 -6.18 4.37 11.75
N GLU A 22 -5.72 3.74 10.65
CA GLU A 22 -5.92 2.32 10.37
C GLU A 22 -4.73 1.50 10.85
N HIS A 23 -4.99 0.54 11.75
CA HIS A 23 -3.96 -0.38 12.20
C HIS A 23 -3.59 -1.40 11.11
N LYS A 24 -2.28 -1.57 10.86
CA LYS A 24 -1.77 -2.57 9.92
C LYS A 24 -2.22 -3.98 10.35
N LYS A 25 -2.89 -4.72 9.45
CA LYS A 25 -3.22 -6.13 9.62
C LYS A 25 -2.16 -7.00 8.95
N ARG A 26 -1.65 -8.01 9.66
CA ARG A 26 -0.73 -8.99 9.06
C ARG A 26 -1.47 -9.85 8.04
N VAL A 27 -0.97 -9.88 6.81
CA VAL A 27 -1.45 -10.73 5.72
C VAL A 27 -0.29 -11.53 5.13
N ASN A 28 -0.59 -12.71 4.58
CA ASN A 28 0.39 -13.54 3.88
C ASN A 28 0.09 -13.49 2.38
N ILE A 29 1.11 -13.23 1.57
CA ILE A 29 1.01 -13.20 0.10
C ILE A 29 2.13 -14.08 -0.45
N SER A 30 1.78 -15.01 -1.33
CA SER A 30 2.77 -15.83 -2.05
C SER A 30 3.23 -15.09 -3.30
N LEU A 31 4.53 -14.89 -3.43
CA LEU A 31 5.16 -14.22 -4.57
C LEU A 31 6.34 -15.07 -5.05
N THR A 32 6.73 -14.90 -6.32
CA THR A 32 7.96 -15.50 -6.83
C THR A 32 9.18 -14.80 -6.21
N PRO A 33 10.34 -15.48 -6.07
CA PRO A 33 11.56 -14.86 -5.55
C PRO A 33 11.95 -13.59 -6.32
N THR A 34 11.86 -13.65 -7.66
CA THR A 34 12.13 -12.50 -8.53
C THR A 34 11.20 -11.32 -8.28
N ALA A 35 9.93 -11.56 -7.95
CA ALA A 35 9.00 -10.48 -7.61
C ALA A 35 9.37 -9.84 -6.27
N VAL A 36 9.82 -10.63 -5.29
CA VAL A 36 10.28 -10.12 -3.99
C VAL A 36 11.52 -9.25 -4.15
N GLU A 37 12.53 -9.72 -4.89
CA GLU A 37 13.76 -8.95 -5.15
C GLU A 37 13.48 -7.60 -5.83
N ARG A 38 12.56 -7.59 -6.80
CA ARG A 38 12.15 -6.34 -7.47
C ARG A 38 11.42 -5.39 -6.54
N LEU A 39 10.55 -5.90 -5.67
CA LEU A 39 9.86 -5.07 -4.67
C LEU A 39 10.85 -4.48 -3.66
N ASP A 40 11.88 -5.24 -3.27
CA ASP A 40 12.94 -4.74 -2.39
C ASP A 40 13.73 -3.62 -3.03
N ALA A 41 14.21 -3.82 -4.27
CA ALA A 41 14.96 -2.79 -4.99
C ALA A 41 14.15 -1.49 -5.18
N LEU A 42 12.85 -1.61 -5.45
CA LEU A 42 11.95 -0.45 -5.57
C LEU A 42 11.75 0.24 -4.22
N ALA A 43 11.57 -0.52 -3.14
CA ALA A 43 11.39 0.02 -1.80
C ALA A 43 12.65 0.75 -1.32
N GLU A 44 13.84 0.18 -1.56
CA GLU A 44 15.13 0.80 -1.28
C GLU A 44 15.33 2.10 -2.07
N LEU A 45 15.02 2.10 -3.37
CA LEU A 45 15.12 3.31 -4.21
C LEU A 45 14.24 4.45 -3.70
N MET A 46 13.10 4.12 -3.08
CA MET A 46 12.12 5.07 -2.56
C MET A 46 12.31 5.39 -1.08
N ASP A 47 13.31 4.80 -0.41
CA ASP A 47 13.57 4.91 1.03
C ASP A 47 12.33 4.56 1.90
N VAL A 48 11.60 3.51 1.51
CA VAL A 48 10.43 3.01 2.23
C VAL A 48 10.54 1.50 2.49
N SER A 49 9.69 0.98 3.38
CA SER A 49 9.61 -0.46 3.58
C SER A 49 8.78 -1.13 2.47
N ARG A 50 9.01 -2.43 2.23
CA ARG A 50 8.26 -3.21 1.24
C ARG A 50 6.74 -3.17 1.46
N SER A 51 6.30 -3.24 2.72
CA SER A 51 4.87 -3.17 3.05
C SER A 51 4.31 -1.78 2.82
N GLU A 52 5.09 -0.74 3.08
CA GLU A 52 4.71 0.64 2.79
C GLU A 52 4.56 0.88 1.28
N LEU A 53 5.50 0.37 0.47
CA LEU A 53 5.39 0.40 -0.99
C LEU A 53 4.07 -0.23 -1.48
N VAL A 54 3.72 -1.40 -0.94
CA VAL A 54 2.47 -2.10 -1.28
C VAL A 54 1.24 -1.28 -0.87
N GLU A 55 1.27 -0.63 0.30
CA GLU A 55 0.17 0.24 0.73
C GLU A 55 0.04 1.49 -0.15
N GLN A 56 1.14 2.14 -0.51
CA GLN A 56 1.13 3.31 -1.39
C GLN A 56 0.59 2.99 -2.78
N VAL A 57 0.94 1.82 -3.30
CA VAL A 57 0.38 1.27 -4.54
C VAL A 57 -1.13 1.04 -4.41
N ALA A 58 -1.57 0.38 -3.33
CA ALA A 58 -2.98 0.05 -3.11
C ALA A 58 -3.85 1.31 -2.86
N ARG A 59 -3.30 2.34 -2.22
CA ARG A 59 -3.95 3.63 -1.95
C ARG A 59 -3.93 4.57 -3.16
N GLY A 60 -3.27 4.18 -4.26
CA GLY A 60 -3.16 5.00 -5.47
C GLY A 60 -2.20 6.18 -5.34
N THR A 61 -1.39 6.24 -4.28
CA THR A 61 -0.28 7.20 -4.14
C THR A 61 0.76 6.95 -5.23
N ILE A 62 1.03 5.67 -5.52
CA ILE A 62 1.81 5.26 -6.68
C ILE A 62 0.84 4.72 -7.74
N PRO A 63 0.76 5.35 -8.92
CA PRO A 63 -0.15 4.92 -9.97
C PRO A 63 0.30 3.58 -10.55
N LEU A 64 -0.55 2.55 -10.45
CA LEU A 64 -0.34 1.26 -11.13
C LEU A 64 -0.60 1.31 -12.64
N LEU A 65 -1.39 2.28 -13.07
CA LEU A 65 -1.89 2.40 -14.42
C LEU A 65 -1.50 3.75 -15.00
N THR A 66 -1.22 3.77 -16.29
CA THR A 66 -1.14 5.02 -17.04
C THR A 66 -2.52 5.67 -17.15
N LEU A 67 -2.55 6.96 -17.49
CA LEU A 67 -3.80 7.68 -17.75
C LEU A 67 -4.64 7.00 -18.84
N GLU A 68 -3.98 6.46 -19.88
CA GLU A 68 -4.65 5.73 -20.94
C GLU A 68 -5.30 4.43 -20.44
N GLN A 69 -4.58 3.66 -19.63
CA GLN A 69 -5.09 2.41 -19.04
C GLN A 69 -6.27 2.69 -18.09
N THR A 70 -6.17 3.77 -17.30
CA THR A 70 -7.25 4.23 -16.41
C THR A 70 -8.52 4.60 -17.19
N HIS A 71 -8.36 5.34 -18.29
CA HIS A 71 -9.48 5.74 -19.16
C HIS A 71 -10.16 4.53 -19.84
N ARG A 72 -9.41 3.46 -20.16
CA ARG A 72 -9.98 2.22 -20.71
C ARG A 72 -10.83 1.46 -19.68
N LEU A 73 -10.43 1.45 -18.40
CA LEU A 73 -11.22 0.82 -17.33
C LEU A 73 -12.50 1.60 -17.00
N GLY A 74 -12.43 2.94 -16.98
CA GLY A 74 -13.61 3.79 -16.73
C GLY A 74 -14.72 3.66 -17.79
N LYS A 75 -14.37 3.25 -19.01
CA LYS A 75 -15.34 2.91 -20.06
C LYS A 75 -15.96 1.52 -19.91
N SER A 76 -15.28 0.61 -19.23
CA SER A 76 -15.73 -0.78 -19.05
C SER A 76 -16.72 -0.94 -17.88
N SER A 77 -16.72 -0.04 -16.90
CA SER A 77 -17.67 -0.08 -15.76
C SER A 77 -18.95 0.74 -15.97
N ALA A 78 -19.00 1.61 -16.98
CA ALA A 78 -20.17 2.44 -17.31
C ALA A 78 -21.28 1.68 -18.07
N LEU A 79 -21.11 0.38 -18.37
CA LEU A 79 -22.09 -0.44 -19.09
C LEU A 79 -22.76 -1.50 -18.19
N THR A 80 -23.13 -1.19 -16.95
CA THR A 80 -24.12 -2.00 -16.20
C THR A 80 -24.91 -1.15 -15.21
N LYS A 81 -25.78 -0.28 -15.72
CA LYS A 81 -27.03 0.02 -15.01
C LYS A 81 -28.18 -0.06 -16.01
N PRO A 82 -28.98 -1.14 -16.02
CA PRO A 82 -30.26 -1.08 -16.69
C PRO A 82 -31.09 0.02 -16.02
N ARG A 83 -31.65 0.91 -16.84
CA ARG A 83 -32.72 1.81 -16.40
C ARG A 83 -33.90 0.95 -15.96
N SER A 84 -34.43 1.23 -14.78
CA SER A 84 -35.79 0.87 -14.35
C SER A 84 -36.35 2.07 -13.64
#